data_AF-A0A7R9DGG3-F1
#
_entry.id   AF-A0A7R9DGG3-F1
#
_cell.length_a   1.000
_cell.length_b   1.000
_cell.length_c   1.000
_cell.angle_alpha   90.00
_cell.angle_beta   90.00
_cell.angle_gamma   90.00
#
_symmetry.space_group_name_H-M   'P 1'
#
loop_
_entity.id
_entity.type
_entity.pdbx_description
1 polymer ?
#
loop_
_entity_poly.entity_id
_entity_poly.type
_entity_poly.pdbx_seq_one_letter_code
_entity_poly.pdbx_strand_id
1 'polypeptide(L)'
;MDKEHKNLGVLTTLRIGHDNSGLSPKWMLEHLVVKNEVTGHTYKFPCGRWLGRGIDDDSTERLLVGELVPRHVDSEELVEACRTPPRCRSPSVPRRPSEIRPSVPEIQHMLGDAVNNIVKFYYRRKQEKDRSTLTLLLCGEMGLVYCLEQTLLCGFKSARLFGKNLYLWDYFVRVKEQFEAALLEDIDKCECLGQSPGDKEIEQGVVLQCFCHLVEQICTSSHSLGKDGKFQLFVCLCAREHLLHRMLPHLAASRITQEMYEEQSFLRNPNLLTYLRQILESLDEFDIVLENSLTKGIIL
;
A
#
# COMPACT_ATOMS: atom_id res chain seq x y z
N MET A 1 -32.07 -17.92 -25.51
CA MET A 1 -31.60 -18.06 -24.11
C MET A 1 -31.01 -16.70 -23.77
N ASP A 2 -31.86 -15.77 -23.34
CA ASP A 2 -31.41 -14.43 -22.96
C ASP A 2 -30.57 -14.56 -21.69
N LYS A 3 -29.28 -14.24 -21.79
CA LYS A 3 -28.45 -14.05 -20.60
C LYS A 3 -28.95 -12.78 -19.94
N GLU A 4 -29.78 -12.91 -18.91
CA GLU A 4 -30.12 -11.78 -18.05
C GLU A 4 -28.83 -11.18 -17.48
N HIS A 5 -28.49 -9.96 -17.90
CA HIS A 5 -27.36 -9.23 -17.37
C HIS A 5 -27.69 -8.84 -15.93
N LYS A 6 -27.10 -9.54 -14.96
CA LYS A 6 -27.27 -9.21 -13.53
C LYS A 6 -26.63 -7.85 -13.24
N ASN A 7 -27.40 -6.91 -12.71
CA ASN A 7 -26.86 -5.63 -12.26
C ASN A 7 -25.85 -5.86 -11.12
N LEU A 8 -24.59 -5.54 -11.38
CA LEU A 8 -23.49 -5.69 -10.41
C LEU A 8 -23.39 -4.53 -9.41
N GLY A 9 -24.29 -3.53 -9.52
CA GLY A 9 -24.28 -2.34 -8.68
C GLY A 9 -23.13 -1.40 -9.05
N VAL A 10 -22.63 -0.67 -8.04
CA VAL A 10 -21.49 0.24 -8.19
C VAL A 10 -20.20 -0.58 -8.21
N LEU A 11 -19.43 -0.48 -9.29
CA LEU A 11 -18.14 -1.15 -9.41
C LEU A 11 -17.05 -0.29 -8.77
N THR A 12 -16.50 -0.77 -7.65
CA THR A 12 -15.50 -0.04 -6.84
C THR A 12 -14.10 -0.59 -7.02
N THR A 13 -13.98 -1.90 -7.21
CA THR A 13 -12.71 -2.59 -7.40
C THR A 13 -12.79 -3.62 -8.52
N LEU A 14 -11.66 -3.87 -9.17
CA LEU A 14 -11.51 -4.88 -10.20
C LEU A 14 -10.19 -5.61 -10.01
N ARG A 15 -10.23 -6.94 -9.97
CA ARG A 15 -9.02 -7.77 -9.90
C ARG A 15 -8.69 -8.34 -11.28
N ILE A 16 -7.47 -8.13 -11.74
CA ILE A 16 -6.99 -8.62 -13.02
C ILE A 16 -5.62 -9.26 -12.88
N GLY A 17 -5.38 -10.36 -13.58
CA GLY A 17 -4.11 -11.07 -13.52
C GLY A 17 -4.05 -12.27 -14.44
N HIS A 18 -2.91 -12.94 -14.40
CA HIS A 18 -2.60 -14.14 -15.16
C HIS A 18 -1.75 -15.11 -14.31
N ASP A 19 -1.69 -16.37 -14.71
CA ASP A 19 -0.95 -17.44 -14.01
C ASP A 19 0.54 -17.49 -14.37
N ASN A 20 1.01 -16.56 -15.22
CA ASN A 20 2.38 -16.47 -15.73
C ASN A 20 2.82 -17.71 -16.55
N SER A 21 1.88 -18.46 -17.13
CA SER A 21 2.16 -19.61 -18.00
C SER A 21 2.46 -19.22 -19.47
N GLY A 22 3.19 -20.07 -20.19
CA GLY A 22 3.53 -19.88 -21.60
C GLY A 22 4.87 -19.15 -21.85
N LEU A 23 5.21 -18.95 -23.12
CA LEU A 23 6.53 -18.44 -23.55
C LEU A 23 6.72 -16.93 -23.34
N SER A 24 5.63 -16.16 -23.33
CA SER A 24 5.68 -14.70 -23.18
C SER A 24 4.47 -14.20 -22.39
N PRO A 25 4.37 -14.57 -21.10
CA PRO A 25 3.19 -14.27 -20.28
C PRO A 25 3.08 -12.81 -19.87
N LYS A 26 4.08 -11.96 -20.17
CA LYS A 26 4.21 -10.62 -19.62
C LYS A 26 3.47 -9.60 -20.48
N TRP A 27 2.70 -8.72 -19.86
CA TRP A 27 1.95 -7.69 -20.58
C TRP A 27 1.83 -6.41 -19.75
N MET A 28 1.66 -5.28 -20.44
CA MET A 28 1.45 -3.96 -19.83
C MET A 28 -0.04 -3.66 -19.81
N LEU A 29 -0.59 -3.32 -18.64
CA LEU A 29 -1.97 -2.86 -18.53
C LEU A 29 -1.98 -1.37 -18.24
N GLU A 30 -2.48 -0.57 -19.18
CA GLU A 30 -2.64 0.87 -18.99
C GLU A 30 -3.86 1.19 -18.12
N HIS A 31 -5.04 0.74 -18.53
CA HIS A 31 -6.27 0.84 -17.75
C HIS A 31 -7.33 -0.13 -18.29
N LEU A 32 -8.43 -0.28 -17.55
CA LEU A 32 -9.64 -0.96 -18.01
C LEU A 32 -10.82 0.00 -17.99
N VAL A 33 -11.74 -0.18 -18.94
CA VAL A 33 -13.03 0.51 -18.96
C VAL A 33 -14.13 -0.53 -18.88
N VAL A 34 -15.02 -0.41 -17.90
CA VAL A 34 -16.15 -1.31 -17.71
C VAL A 34 -17.43 -0.52 -17.79
N LYS A 35 -18.29 -0.87 -18.75
CA LYS A 35 -19.62 -0.28 -18.91
C LYS A 35 -20.67 -1.25 -18.37
N ASN A 36 -21.45 -0.80 -17.38
CA ASN A 36 -22.63 -1.50 -16.93
C ASN A 36 -23.76 -1.18 -17.92
N GLU A 37 -24.11 -2.14 -18.78
CA GLU A 37 -25.15 -1.96 -19.81
C GLU A 37 -26.56 -1.79 -19.21
N VAL A 38 -26.78 -2.25 -17.97
CA VAL A 38 -28.07 -2.11 -17.26
C VAL A 38 -28.26 -0.70 -16.73
N THR A 39 -27.22 -0.10 -16.14
CA THR A 39 -27.30 1.25 -15.53
C THR A 39 -26.81 2.37 -16.46
N GLY A 40 -26.09 2.02 -17.53
CA GLY A 40 -25.40 2.96 -18.41
C GLY A 40 -24.16 3.60 -17.79
N HIS A 41 -23.75 3.20 -16.57
CA HIS A 41 -22.56 3.74 -15.91
C HIS A 41 -21.28 3.13 -16.48
N THR A 42 -20.29 3.97 -16.74
CA THR A 42 -18.96 3.58 -17.18
C THR A 42 -17.96 3.82 -16.05
N TYR A 43 -17.08 2.85 -15.81
CA TYR A 43 -16.04 2.92 -14.78
C TYR A 43 -14.68 2.77 -15.42
N LYS A 44 -13.72 3.60 -15.02
CA LYS A 44 -12.32 3.51 -15.45
C LYS A 44 -11.47 2.99 -14.29
N PHE A 45 -10.66 1.99 -14.57
CA PHE A 45 -9.72 1.39 -13.62
C PHE A 45 -8.29 1.63 -14.12
N PRO A 46 -7.63 2.74 -13.71
CA PRO A 46 -6.26 3.00 -14.08
C PRO A 46 -5.30 1.95 -13.49
N CYS A 47 -4.25 1.60 -14.24
CA CYS A 47 -3.22 0.66 -13.79
C CYS A 47 -1.82 1.21 -14.14
N GLY A 48 -1.50 1.32 -15.42
CA GLY A 48 -0.23 1.86 -15.94
C GLY A 48 1.01 1.01 -15.61
N ARG A 49 0.84 -0.31 -15.40
CA ARG A 49 1.89 -1.19 -14.86
C ARG A 49 2.01 -2.50 -15.62
N TRP A 50 3.21 -3.08 -15.56
CA TRP A 50 3.47 -4.41 -16.10
C TRP A 50 2.92 -5.49 -15.17
N LEU A 51 2.46 -6.58 -15.78
CA LEU A 51 2.09 -7.84 -15.14
C LEU A 51 3.00 -8.94 -15.69
N GLY A 52 3.76 -9.59 -14.81
CA GLY A 52 4.64 -10.69 -15.13
C GLY A 52 5.83 -10.82 -14.17
N ARG A 53 6.36 -12.04 -14.03
CA ARG A 53 7.57 -12.30 -13.23
C ARG A 53 8.84 -11.74 -13.88
N GLY A 54 9.74 -11.18 -13.08
CA GLY A 54 11.02 -10.61 -13.51
C GLY A 54 10.88 -9.29 -14.27
N ILE A 55 9.74 -8.61 -14.17
CA ILE A 55 9.52 -7.27 -14.71
C ILE A 55 8.77 -6.43 -13.68
N ASP A 56 9.17 -5.15 -13.57
CA ASP A 56 8.55 -4.20 -12.65
C ASP A 56 8.47 -4.73 -11.21
N ASP A 57 7.25 -4.93 -10.73
CA ASP A 57 6.81 -5.53 -9.48
C ASP A 57 7.15 -6.95 -9.07
N ASP A 58 7.40 -7.78 -10.09
CA ASP A 58 7.09 -9.21 -10.11
C ASP A 58 5.59 -9.56 -9.91
N SER A 59 4.67 -8.59 -10.07
CA SER A 59 3.22 -8.80 -9.92
C SER A 59 2.64 -9.53 -11.12
N THR A 60 1.84 -10.57 -10.92
CA THR A 60 1.06 -11.25 -11.98
C THR A 60 -0.44 -10.97 -11.86
N GLU A 61 -0.83 -10.25 -10.80
CA GLU A 61 -2.21 -9.86 -10.53
C GLU A 61 -2.23 -8.49 -9.81
N ARG A 62 -3.27 -7.69 -10.03
CA ARG A 62 -3.50 -6.41 -9.36
C ARG A 62 -4.98 -6.22 -9.01
N LEU A 63 -5.23 -5.61 -7.87
CA LEU A 63 -6.53 -5.04 -7.51
C LEU A 63 -6.52 -3.56 -7.88
N LEU A 64 -7.37 -3.18 -8.83
CA LEU A 64 -7.53 -1.81 -9.31
C LEU A 64 -8.73 -1.18 -8.63
N VAL A 65 -8.63 0.10 -8.29
CA VAL A 65 -9.75 0.89 -7.78
C VAL A 65 -10.37 1.65 -8.95
N GLY A 66 -11.69 1.56 -9.07
CA GLY A 66 -12.44 2.15 -10.17
C GLY A 66 -13.02 3.51 -9.83
N GLU A 67 -13.02 4.39 -10.82
CA GLU A 67 -13.68 5.69 -10.75
C GLU A 67 -14.85 5.73 -11.73
N LEU A 68 -15.97 6.31 -11.28
CA LEU A 68 -17.13 6.52 -12.14
C LEU A 68 -16.79 7.61 -13.17
N VAL A 69 -16.86 7.24 -14.45
CA VAL A 69 -16.66 8.18 -15.53
C VAL A 69 -17.88 9.11 -15.63
N PRO A 70 -17.68 10.44 -15.67
CA PRO A 70 -18.77 11.37 -15.90
C PRO A 70 -19.51 11.06 -17.22
N ARG A 71 -20.84 11.11 -17.19
CA ARG A 71 -21.70 10.74 -18.34
C ARG A 71 -21.47 11.55 -19.62
N HIS A 72 -20.75 12.67 -19.55
CA HIS A 72 -20.44 13.52 -20.69
C HIS A 72 -19.18 13.08 -21.46
N VAL A 73 -18.38 12.16 -20.91
CA VAL A 73 -17.18 11.64 -21.57
C VAL A 73 -17.58 10.41 -22.38
N ASP A 74 -17.40 10.44 -23.69
CA ASP A 74 -17.73 9.30 -24.54
C ASP A 74 -16.67 8.19 -24.43
N SER A 75 -17.08 6.95 -24.68
CA SER A 75 -16.20 5.78 -24.56
C SER A 75 -15.02 5.82 -25.52
N GLU A 76 -15.16 6.49 -26.67
CA GLU A 76 -14.08 6.69 -27.64
C GLU A 76 -12.99 7.65 -27.13
N GLU A 77 -13.35 8.73 -26.42
CA GLU A 77 -12.39 9.66 -25.80
C GLU A 77 -11.59 8.99 -24.66
N LEU A 78 -12.21 8.06 -23.92
CA LEU A 78 -11.53 7.26 -22.90
C LEU A 78 -10.46 6.34 -23.51
N VAL A 79 -10.71 5.84 -24.74
CA VAL A 79 -9.81 4.96 -25.50
C VAL A 79 -8.76 5.75 -26.27
N GLU A 80 -9.04 6.99 -26.71
CA GLU A 80 -8.04 7.83 -27.39
C GLU A 80 -6.98 8.39 -26.45
N ALA A 81 -7.29 8.54 -25.16
CA ALA A 81 -6.29 8.79 -24.12
C ALA A 81 -5.24 7.66 -23.98
N CYS A 82 -5.43 6.50 -24.63
CA CYS A 82 -4.44 5.41 -24.72
C CYS A 82 -3.25 5.70 -25.65
N ARG A 83 -3.17 6.88 -26.30
CA ARG A 83 -1.98 7.28 -27.07
C ARG A 83 -0.87 7.85 -26.15
N THR A 84 -0.42 7.02 -25.21
CA THR A 84 0.77 7.15 -24.32
C THR A 84 1.26 8.58 -23.98
N PRO A 85 0.82 9.16 -22.84
CA PRO A 85 1.76 9.69 -21.79
C PRO A 85 1.20 9.68 -20.33
N PRO A 86 1.98 10.11 -19.30
CA PRO A 86 3.20 9.51 -18.77
C PRO A 86 2.95 8.34 -17.79
N ARG A 87 3.89 7.39 -17.84
CA ARG A 87 4.10 6.23 -16.96
C ARG A 87 3.62 6.41 -15.51
N CYS A 88 2.56 5.72 -15.11
CA CYS A 88 2.28 5.45 -13.70
C CYS A 88 3.32 4.45 -13.16
N ARG A 89 4.49 4.96 -12.78
CA ARG A 89 5.43 4.52 -11.73
C ARG A 89 5.95 3.08 -11.63
N SER A 90 6.34 2.40 -12.71
CA SER A 90 7.28 1.26 -12.56
C SER A 90 8.67 1.72 -12.07
N PRO A 91 9.25 1.21 -10.96
CA PRO A 91 10.63 1.54 -10.55
C PRO A 91 11.69 1.08 -11.57
N SER A 92 11.32 0.10 -12.40
CA SER A 92 12.17 -0.49 -13.46
C SER A 92 12.37 0.41 -14.68
N VAL A 93 11.68 1.55 -14.74
CA VAL A 93 11.70 2.43 -15.90
C VAL A 93 12.46 3.72 -15.55
N PRO A 94 13.50 4.10 -16.33
CA PRO A 94 14.23 5.35 -16.09
C PRO A 94 13.24 6.53 -16.01
N ARG A 95 13.29 7.26 -14.88
CA ARG A 95 12.47 8.44 -14.62
C ARG A 95 12.71 9.46 -15.74
N ARG A 96 11.64 10.07 -16.26
CA ARG A 96 11.82 11.28 -17.08
C ARG A 96 12.37 12.40 -16.17
N PRO A 97 13.20 13.32 -16.68
CA PRO A 97 13.77 14.42 -15.89
C PRO A 97 12.74 15.42 -15.31
N SER A 98 11.45 15.28 -15.60
CA SER A 98 10.40 16.26 -15.30
C SER A 98 9.48 15.91 -14.12
N GLU A 99 9.62 14.74 -13.49
CA GLU A 99 8.82 14.39 -12.30
C GLU A 99 9.61 14.72 -11.03
N ILE A 100 9.36 15.93 -10.52
CA ILE A 100 9.91 16.43 -9.26
C ILE A 100 9.34 15.57 -8.14
N ARG A 101 10.20 14.89 -7.37
CA ARG A 101 9.77 14.22 -6.12
C ARG A 101 9.09 15.27 -5.25
N PRO A 102 7.89 14.98 -4.69
CA PRO A 102 7.22 15.94 -3.84
C PRO A 102 8.13 16.31 -2.67
N SER A 103 8.17 17.60 -2.38
CA SER A 103 8.87 18.16 -1.23
C SER A 103 8.24 17.65 0.07
N VAL A 104 9.00 17.73 1.17
CA VAL A 104 8.49 17.31 2.49
C VAL A 104 7.17 18.01 2.85
N PRO A 105 7.00 19.34 2.66
CA PRO A 105 5.73 20.00 2.94
C PRO A 105 4.55 19.49 2.09
N GLU A 106 4.79 19.19 0.81
CA GLU A 106 3.76 18.61 -0.07
C GLU A 106 3.36 17.21 0.41
N ILE A 107 4.33 16.37 0.79
CA ILE A 107 4.06 15.04 1.35
C ILE A 107 3.24 15.16 2.65
N GLN A 108 3.61 16.09 3.54
CA GLN A 108 2.85 16.33 4.77
C GLN A 108 1.41 16.73 4.46
N HIS A 109 1.21 17.69 3.55
CA HIS A 109 -0.12 18.13 3.13
C HIS A 109 -0.96 16.99 2.56
N MET A 110 -0.41 16.22 1.61
CA MET A 110 -1.09 15.07 1.01
C MET A 110 -1.49 14.02 2.04
N LEU A 111 -0.58 13.67 2.96
CA LEU A 111 -0.86 12.71 4.03
C LEU A 111 -1.94 13.24 4.98
N GLY A 112 -1.89 14.53 5.32
CA GLY A 112 -2.91 15.24 6.09
C GLY A 112 -4.29 15.13 5.47
N ASP A 113 -4.39 15.39 4.17
CA ASP A 113 -5.65 15.32 3.44
C ASP A 113 -6.19 13.89 3.35
N ALA A 114 -5.33 12.90 3.08
CA ALA A 114 -5.72 11.50 3.03
C ALA A 114 -6.30 11.01 4.37
N VAL A 115 -5.61 11.28 5.47
CA VAL A 115 -6.07 10.94 6.83
C VAL A 115 -7.37 11.67 7.15
N ASN A 116 -7.46 12.98 6.90
CA ASN A 116 -8.66 13.78 7.12
C ASN A 116 -9.86 13.26 6.32
N ASN A 117 -9.65 12.77 5.10
CA ASN A 117 -10.72 12.18 4.30
C ASN A 117 -11.25 10.86 4.88
N ILE A 118 -10.37 10.03 5.46
CA ILE A 118 -10.76 8.82 6.19
C ILE A 118 -11.55 9.19 7.45
N VAL A 119 -11.04 10.15 8.23
CA VAL A 119 -11.73 10.67 9.43
C VAL A 119 -13.14 11.16 9.07
N LYS A 120 -13.26 12.02 8.05
CA LYS A 120 -14.56 12.50 7.55
C LYS A 120 -15.49 11.37 7.11
N PHE A 121 -14.95 10.28 6.55
CA PHE A 121 -15.76 9.13 6.16
C PHE A 121 -16.41 8.43 7.35
N TYR A 122 -15.71 8.32 8.49
CA TYR A 122 -16.28 7.76 9.71
C TYR A 122 -17.31 8.69 10.37
N TYR A 123 -17.09 10.01 10.33
CA TYR A 123 -18.04 10.98 10.87
C TYR A 123 -19.29 11.23 9.99
N ARG A 124 -19.26 10.88 8.70
CA ARG A 124 -20.42 11.03 7.79
C ARG A 124 -21.56 10.06 8.14
N ARG A 125 -22.81 10.57 8.09
CA ARG A 125 -24.02 9.77 8.30
C ARG A 125 -24.14 8.67 7.23
N LYS A 126 -24.73 7.52 7.61
CA LYS A 126 -24.83 6.29 6.79
C LYS A 126 -25.43 6.49 5.38
N GLN A 127 -26.24 7.53 5.15
CA GLN A 127 -26.85 7.86 3.85
C GLN A 127 -25.95 8.69 2.90
N GLU A 128 -24.86 9.32 3.38
CA GLU A 128 -23.94 10.11 2.55
C GLU A 128 -22.71 9.31 2.06
N LYS A 129 -22.61 8.03 2.47
CA LYS A 129 -21.47 7.16 2.16
C LYS A 129 -21.46 6.64 0.71
N ASP A 130 -22.53 6.85 -0.05
CA ASP A 130 -22.71 6.29 -1.40
C ASP A 130 -21.71 6.82 -2.45
N ARG A 131 -20.93 7.86 -2.15
CA ARG A 131 -19.98 8.46 -3.11
C ARG A 131 -18.53 8.03 -2.98
N SER A 132 -18.08 7.56 -1.81
CA SER A 132 -16.66 7.22 -1.60
C SER A 132 -16.54 5.99 -0.71
N THR A 133 -15.97 4.92 -1.24
CA THR A 133 -15.69 3.72 -0.44
C THR A 133 -14.42 3.90 0.36
N LEU A 134 -14.33 3.20 1.50
CA LEU A 134 -13.10 3.17 2.31
C LEU A 134 -11.92 2.66 1.48
N THR A 135 -12.14 1.70 0.58
CA THR A 135 -11.13 1.19 -0.36
C THR A 135 -10.56 2.29 -1.27
N LEU A 136 -11.37 3.25 -1.71
CA LEU A 136 -10.90 4.41 -2.49
C LEU A 136 -10.06 5.36 -1.62
N LEU A 137 -10.46 5.58 -0.37
CA LEU A 137 -9.72 6.44 0.56
C LEU A 137 -8.36 5.83 0.97
N LEU A 138 -8.28 4.50 1.03
CA LEU A 138 -7.05 3.79 1.35
C LEU A 138 -6.16 3.62 0.11
N CYS A 139 -6.71 3.12 -1.01
CA CYS A 139 -5.95 2.62 -2.16
C CYS A 139 -6.13 3.42 -3.45
N GLY A 140 -6.91 4.51 -3.44
CA GLY A 140 -7.05 5.41 -4.60
C GLY A 140 -5.78 6.22 -4.89
N GLU A 141 -5.80 6.99 -5.98
CA GLU A 141 -4.63 7.75 -6.47
C GLU A 141 -4.01 8.69 -5.43
N MET A 142 -4.84 9.29 -4.57
CA MET A 142 -4.42 10.15 -3.45
C MET A 142 -4.82 9.55 -2.09
N GLY A 143 -4.96 8.23 -2.04
CA GLY A 143 -5.31 7.50 -0.83
C GLY A 143 -4.15 7.41 0.17
N LEU A 144 -4.46 6.87 1.35
CA LEU A 144 -3.49 6.69 2.44
C LEU A 144 -2.25 5.90 2.00
N VAL A 145 -2.43 4.83 1.22
CA VAL A 145 -1.32 3.98 0.74
C VAL A 145 -0.33 4.77 -0.10
N TYR A 146 -0.82 5.54 -1.07
CA TYR A 146 0.03 6.36 -1.93
C TYR A 146 0.76 7.44 -1.12
N CYS A 147 0.06 8.10 -0.21
CA CYS A 147 0.67 9.14 0.64
C CYS A 147 1.79 8.56 1.51
N LEU A 148 1.54 7.41 2.15
CA LEU A 148 2.55 6.71 2.95
C LEU A 148 3.72 6.18 2.11
N GLU A 149 3.45 5.75 0.88
CA GLU A 149 4.51 5.40 -0.07
C GLU A 149 5.43 6.61 -0.31
N GLN A 150 4.88 7.80 -0.59
CA GLN A 150 5.71 9.01 -0.80
C GLN A 150 6.47 9.39 0.46
N THR A 151 5.83 9.28 1.64
CA THR A 151 6.47 9.49 2.94
C THR A 151 7.68 8.57 3.15
N LEU A 152 7.51 7.27 2.88
CA LEU A 152 8.56 6.25 3.07
C LEU A 152 9.59 6.24 1.93
N LEU A 153 9.30 6.80 0.77
CA LEU A 153 10.30 6.99 -0.30
C LEU A 153 11.15 8.25 -0.09
N CYS A 154 10.69 9.19 0.74
CA CYS A 154 11.43 10.40 1.08
C CYS A 154 12.72 10.04 1.83
N GLY A 155 13.87 10.36 1.24
CA GLY A 155 15.18 10.01 1.77
C GLY A 155 15.50 8.50 1.71
N PHE A 156 14.72 7.69 0.98
CA PHE A 156 15.03 6.27 0.79
C PHE A 156 16.24 6.12 -0.15
N LYS A 157 17.33 5.61 0.39
CA LYS A 157 18.56 5.30 -0.36
C LYS A 157 18.28 4.03 -1.16
N SER A 158 17.82 4.20 -2.39
CA SER A 158 17.75 3.12 -3.37
C SER A 158 19.18 2.69 -3.73
N ALA A 159 19.83 1.92 -2.85
CA ALA A 159 21.11 1.32 -3.11
C ALA A 159 20.94 0.34 -4.27
N ARG A 160 21.55 0.65 -5.41
CA ARG A 160 21.69 -0.30 -6.53
C ARG A 160 22.73 -1.35 -6.16
N LEU A 161 22.44 -2.18 -5.17
CA LEU A 161 23.24 -3.36 -4.88
C LEU A 161 23.02 -4.33 -6.05
N PHE A 162 24.07 -4.56 -6.84
CA PHE A 162 24.08 -5.47 -7.99
C PHE A 162 23.08 -5.12 -9.13
N GLY A 163 22.69 -3.86 -9.27
CA GLY A 163 21.87 -3.40 -10.39
C GLY A 163 20.36 -3.71 -10.30
N LYS A 164 19.88 -4.25 -9.17
CA LYS A 164 18.43 -4.38 -8.91
C LYS A 164 17.87 -3.16 -8.16
N ASN A 165 16.65 -2.76 -8.52
CA ASN A 165 15.92 -1.73 -7.77
C ASN A 165 15.44 -2.31 -6.43
N LEU A 166 15.69 -1.59 -5.34
CA LEU A 166 15.14 -1.90 -4.03
C LEU A 166 13.76 -1.26 -3.90
N TYR A 167 12.79 -2.05 -3.48
CA TYR A 167 11.42 -1.61 -3.20
C TYR A 167 11.25 -1.41 -1.69
N LEU A 168 10.22 -0.66 -1.29
CA LEU A 168 9.86 -0.53 0.12
C LEU A 168 9.60 -1.89 0.76
N TRP A 169 8.98 -2.82 0.02
CA TRP A 169 8.75 -4.18 0.52
C TRP A 169 10.04 -4.90 0.90
N ASP A 170 11.13 -4.68 0.16
CA ASP A 170 12.44 -5.28 0.50
C ASP A 170 12.98 -4.73 1.83
N TYR A 171 12.69 -3.47 2.14
CA TYR A 171 13.02 -2.86 3.43
C TYR A 171 12.23 -3.50 4.58
N PHE A 172 10.91 -3.68 4.44
CA PHE A 172 10.07 -4.29 5.47
C PHE A 172 10.48 -5.74 5.78
N VAL A 173 10.83 -6.52 4.75
CA VAL A 173 11.34 -7.89 4.94
C VAL A 173 12.65 -7.89 5.73
N ARG A 174 13.59 -6.99 5.43
CA ARG A 174 14.86 -6.90 6.20
C ARG A 174 14.65 -6.45 7.64
N VAL A 175 13.71 -5.52 7.87
CA VAL A 175 13.37 -5.09 9.23
C VAL A 175 12.73 -6.25 10.01
N LYS A 176 11.86 -7.04 9.38
CA LYS A 176 11.31 -8.27 9.98
C LYS A 176 12.44 -9.20 10.45
N GLU A 177 13.40 -9.51 9.58
CA GLU A 177 14.54 -10.38 9.93
C GLU A 177 15.30 -9.85 11.15
N GLN A 178 15.51 -8.52 11.23
CA GLN A 178 16.15 -7.89 12.40
C GLN A 178 15.28 -8.02 13.67
N PHE A 179 13.97 -7.80 13.57
CA PHE A 179 13.06 -7.89 14.71
C PHE A 179 12.90 -9.33 15.21
N GLU A 180 12.84 -10.33 14.33
CA GLU A 180 12.81 -11.75 14.71
C GLU A 180 14.07 -12.16 15.47
N ALA A 181 15.25 -11.70 15.02
CA ALA A 181 16.49 -11.93 15.75
C ALA A 181 16.48 -11.29 17.14
N ALA A 182 16.01 -10.03 17.25
CA ALA A 182 15.91 -9.34 18.54
C ALA A 182 14.93 -10.02 19.51
N LEU A 183 13.77 -10.47 19.01
CA LEU A 183 12.78 -11.20 19.81
C LEU A 183 13.34 -12.53 20.34
N LEU A 184 14.14 -13.25 19.53
CA LEU A 184 14.78 -14.49 19.95
C LEU A 184 15.82 -14.25 21.05
N GLU A 185 16.65 -13.21 20.88
CA GLU A 185 17.62 -12.81 21.90
C GLU A 185 16.96 -12.43 23.23
N ASP A 186 15.78 -11.81 23.21
CA ASP A 186 15.06 -11.43 24.43
C ASP A 186 14.44 -12.64 25.14
N ILE A 187 13.98 -13.65 24.39
CA ILE A 187 13.53 -14.94 24.95
C ILE A 187 14.70 -15.63 25.65
N ASP A 188 15.86 -15.75 24.98
CA ASP A 188 17.05 -16.38 25.54
C ASP A 188 17.52 -15.68 26.84
N LYS A 189 17.47 -14.34 26.89
CA LYS A 189 17.80 -13.56 28.10
C LYS A 189 16.85 -13.86 29.26
N CYS A 190 15.54 -13.95 28.99
CA CYS A 190 14.55 -14.26 30.02
C CYS A 190 14.79 -15.66 30.61
N GLU A 191 15.07 -16.65 29.76
CA GLU A 191 15.34 -18.03 30.18
C GLU A 191 16.67 -18.17 30.94
N CYS A 192 17.75 -17.53 30.46
CA CYS A 192 19.09 -17.70 31.04
C CYS A 192 19.34 -16.84 32.28
N LEU A 193 18.80 -15.61 32.32
CA LEU A 193 19.09 -14.62 33.36
C LEU A 193 17.94 -14.43 34.36
N GLY A 194 16.77 -15.05 34.12
CA GLY A 194 15.59 -14.92 34.98
C GLY A 194 15.08 -13.49 35.10
N GLN A 195 15.38 -12.63 34.12
CA GLN A 195 14.91 -11.25 34.09
C GLN A 195 13.45 -11.22 33.63
N SER A 196 12.58 -10.67 34.46
CA SER A 196 11.20 -10.39 34.04
C SER A 196 11.20 -9.10 33.22
N PRO A 197 10.64 -9.11 32.01
CA PRO A 197 10.52 -7.90 31.21
C PRO A 197 9.59 -6.89 31.89
N GLY A 198 9.89 -5.61 31.74
CA GLY A 198 9.01 -4.53 32.19
C GLY A 198 7.81 -4.33 31.25
N ASP A 199 6.75 -3.67 31.73
CA ASP A 199 5.50 -3.47 30.95
C ASP A 199 5.75 -2.86 29.55
N LYS A 200 6.70 -1.92 29.44
CA LYS A 200 7.06 -1.30 28.17
C LYS A 200 7.77 -2.25 27.20
N GLU A 201 8.58 -3.17 27.71
CA GLU A 201 9.29 -4.17 26.91
C GLU A 201 8.31 -5.21 26.39
N ILE A 202 7.31 -5.58 27.21
CA ILE A 202 6.21 -6.46 26.79
C ILE A 202 5.41 -5.80 25.67
N GLU A 203 5.00 -4.54 25.85
CA GLU A 203 4.24 -3.82 24.81
C GLU A 203 5.04 -3.71 23.50
N GLN A 204 6.32 -3.37 23.60
CA GLN A 204 7.23 -3.36 22.45
C GLN A 204 7.32 -4.74 21.79
N GLY A 205 7.48 -5.80 22.57
CA GLY A 205 7.54 -7.18 22.08
C GLY A 205 6.29 -7.56 21.29
N VAL A 206 5.10 -7.19 21.78
CA VAL A 206 3.82 -7.42 21.09
C VAL A 206 3.79 -6.69 19.74
N VAL A 207 4.19 -5.42 19.68
CA VAL A 207 4.20 -4.66 18.41
C VAL A 207 5.15 -5.28 17.39
N LEU A 208 6.35 -5.70 17.82
CA LEU A 208 7.32 -6.39 16.96
C LEU A 208 6.78 -7.74 16.46
N GLN A 209 6.16 -8.54 17.33
CA GLN A 209 5.55 -9.82 16.97
C GLN A 209 4.43 -9.64 15.94
N CYS A 210 3.51 -8.69 16.18
CA CYS A 210 2.43 -8.37 15.24
C CYS A 210 3.00 -7.97 13.87
N PHE A 211 4.02 -7.11 13.85
CA PHE A 211 4.69 -6.71 12.62
C PHE A 211 5.31 -7.91 11.88
N CYS A 212 6.10 -8.74 12.58
CA CYS A 212 6.78 -9.89 11.98
C CYS A 212 5.78 -10.91 11.43
N HIS A 213 4.74 -11.21 12.21
CA HIS A 213 3.68 -12.13 11.80
C HIS A 213 2.95 -11.61 10.55
N LEU A 214 2.61 -10.32 10.52
CA LEU A 214 1.93 -9.72 9.37
C LEU A 214 2.79 -9.77 8.10
N VAL A 215 4.07 -9.42 8.18
CA VAL A 215 4.97 -9.48 7.02
C VAL A 215 5.14 -10.93 6.54
N GLU A 216 5.25 -11.90 7.44
CA GLU A 216 5.30 -13.33 7.09
C GLU A 216 4.02 -13.81 6.38
N GLN A 217 2.85 -13.44 6.91
CA GLN A 217 1.56 -13.78 6.30
C GLN A 217 1.44 -13.22 4.88
N ILE A 218 1.86 -11.98 4.64
CA ILE A 218 1.83 -11.38 3.30
C ILE A 218 2.82 -12.08 2.36
N CYS A 219 4.01 -12.42 2.85
CA CYS A 219 5.02 -13.14 2.07
C CYS A 219 4.53 -14.51 1.59
N THR A 220 3.83 -15.25 2.46
CA THR A 220 3.37 -16.63 2.21
C THR A 220 2.06 -16.70 1.43
N SER A 221 1.09 -15.82 1.70
CA SER A 221 -0.24 -15.85 1.08
C SER A 221 -0.33 -15.22 -0.31
N SER A 222 0.55 -14.26 -0.61
CA SER A 222 0.36 -13.34 -1.74
C SER A 222 1.38 -13.55 -2.86
N HIS A 223 1.47 -14.77 -3.39
CA HIS A 223 2.43 -15.11 -4.44
C HIS A 223 2.15 -14.37 -5.76
N SER A 224 0.90 -14.07 -6.11
CA SER A 224 0.54 -13.32 -7.32
C SER A 224 0.81 -11.81 -7.22
N LEU A 225 0.91 -11.27 -6.01
CA LEU A 225 1.18 -9.86 -5.78
C LEU A 225 2.68 -9.56 -5.92
N GLY A 226 2.97 -8.48 -6.63
CA GLY A 226 4.28 -7.87 -6.67
C GLY A 226 4.59 -7.10 -5.38
N LYS A 227 5.79 -6.55 -5.30
CA LYS A 227 6.29 -5.84 -4.13
C LYS A 227 5.45 -4.62 -3.74
N ASP A 228 4.96 -3.85 -4.71
CA ASP A 228 4.09 -2.70 -4.44
C ASP A 228 2.72 -3.17 -3.93
N GLY A 229 2.19 -4.25 -4.51
CA GLY A 229 0.94 -4.86 -4.05
C GLY A 229 1.03 -5.42 -2.62
N LYS A 230 2.17 -6.01 -2.25
CA LYS A 230 2.44 -6.45 -0.88
C LYS A 230 2.55 -5.28 0.09
N PHE A 231 3.21 -4.20 -0.30
CA PHE A 231 3.27 -2.97 0.50
C PHE A 231 1.87 -2.35 0.69
N GLN A 232 1.06 -2.27 -0.35
CA GLN A 232 -0.33 -1.79 -0.26
C GLN A 232 -1.14 -2.64 0.71
N LEU A 233 -1.06 -3.97 0.60
CA LEU A 233 -1.73 -4.90 1.50
C LEU A 233 -1.27 -4.71 2.95
N PHE A 234 0.04 -4.57 3.16
CA PHE A 234 0.63 -4.32 4.48
C PHE A 234 0.09 -3.04 5.11
N VAL A 235 0.08 -1.91 4.38
CA VAL A 235 -0.47 -0.66 4.90
C VAL A 235 -1.93 -0.80 5.29
N CYS A 236 -2.74 -1.47 4.46
CA CYS A 236 -4.15 -1.67 4.75
C CYS A 236 -4.36 -2.51 6.01
N LEU A 237 -3.64 -3.63 6.14
CA LEU A 237 -3.73 -4.48 7.32
C LEU A 237 -3.19 -3.78 8.57
N CYS A 238 -2.08 -3.05 8.49
CA CYS A 238 -1.58 -2.24 9.60
C CYS A 238 -2.60 -1.16 10.03
N ALA A 239 -3.37 -0.60 9.09
CA ALA A 239 -4.42 0.36 9.41
C ALA A 239 -5.56 -0.32 10.17
N ARG A 240 -6.00 -1.51 9.73
CA ARG A 240 -7.00 -2.35 10.40
C ARG A 240 -6.57 -2.77 11.81
N GLU A 241 -5.31 -3.16 11.98
CA GLU A 241 -4.77 -3.64 13.25
C GLU A 241 -4.22 -2.53 14.15
N HIS A 242 -4.50 -1.26 13.85
CA HIS A 242 -4.03 -0.13 14.67
C HIS A 242 -2.49 -0.09 14.83
N LEU A 243 -1.76 -0.68 13.89
CA LEU A 243 -0.32 -0.91 13.97
C LEU A 243 0.49 0.23 13.33
N LEU A 244 -0.12 0.99 12.41
CA LEU A 244 0.58 2.00 11.60
C LEU A 244 1.42 2.99 12.42
N HIS A 245 0.86 3.57 13.48
CA HIS A 245 1.57 4.56 14.30
C HIS A 245 2.48 3.89 15.35
N ARG A 246 2.10 2.71 15.85
CA ARG A 246 2.81 1.95 16.90
C ARG A 246 4.12 1.37 16.40
N MET A 247 4.19 0.94 15.14
CA MET A 247 5.42 0.36 14.58
C MET A 247 6.50 1.40 14.28
N LEU A 248 6.15 2.67 14.03
CA LEU A 248 7.09 3.69 13.54
C LEU A 248 8.31 3.94 14.44
N PRO A 249 8.18 4.03 15.78
CA PRO A 249 9.35 4.20 16.64
C PRO A 249 10.33 3.04 16.52
N HIS A 250 9.82 1.82 16.39
CA HIS A 250 10.65 0.62 16.22
C HIS A 250 11.30 0.58 14.84
N LEU A 251 10.57 0.95 13.79
CA LEU A 251 11.13 1.10 12.44
C LEU A 251 12.27 2.13 12.46
N ALA A 252 12.05 3.32 13.04
CA ALA A 252 13.06 4.38 13.14
C ALA A 252 14.33 3.95 13.91
N ALA A 253 14.16 3.16 14.98
CA ALA A 253 15.24 2.63 15.79
C ALA A 253 16.03 1.49 15.11
N SER A 254 15.48 0.85 14.08
CA SER A 254 16.12 -0.28 13.40
C SER A 254 17.42 0.11 12.71
N ARG A 255 18.39 -0.81 12.71
CA ARG A 255 19.68 -0.63 12.03
C ARG A 255 19.48 -0.53 10.53
N ILE A 256 18.55 -1.31 9.99
CA ILE A 256 18.18 -1.29 8.58
C ILE A 256 17.76 0.13 8.13
N THR A 257 17.02 0.86 8.96
CA THR A 257 16.64 2.25 8.66
C THR A 257 17.84 3.18 8.63
N GLN A 258 18.80 3.02 9.55
CA GLN A 258 20.02 3.83 9.55
C GLN A 258 20.87 3.61 8.27
N GLU A 259 20.84 2.40 7.73
CA GLU A 259 21.55 2.04 6.49
C GLU A 259 20.81 2.50 5.23
N MET A 260 19.48 2.31 5.19
CA MET A 260 18.66 2.49 3.98
C MET A 260 18.02 3.87 3.85
N TYR A 261 18.08 4.72 4.87
CA TYR A 261 17.49 6.07 4.84
C TYR A 261 18.50 7.19 5.08
N GLU A 262 18.25 8.35 4.48
CA GLU A 262 18.92 9.63 4.74
C GLU A 262 18.37 10.28 6.02
N GLU A 263 19.18 11.13 6.66
CA GLU A 263 18.84 11.76 7.96
C GLU A 263 17.62 12.69 7.90
N GLN A 264 17.39 13.29 6.74
CA GLN A 264 16.23 14.13 6.43
C GLN A 264 14.94 13.36 6.13
N SER A 265 14.97 12.02 6.12
CA SER A 265 13.77 11.21 5.89
C SER A 265 12.78 11.28 7.06
N PHE A 266 11.53 10.90 6.81
CA PHE A 266 10.51 10.83 7.86
C PHE A 266 10.84 9.85 8.99
N LEU A 267 11.57 8.76 8.70
CA LEU A 267 11.93 7.78 9.71
C LEU A 267 13.17 8.16 10.53
N ARG A 268 14.03 9.07 10.02
CA ARG A 268 15.27 9.46 10.70
C ARG A 268 15.23 10.86 11.32
N ASN A 269 14.39 11.75 10.80
CA ASN A 269 14.22 13.08 11.38
C ASN A 269 13.18 13.02 12.52
N PRO A 270 13.55 13.36 13.78
CA PRO A 270 12.64 13.23 14.92
C PRO A 270 11.36 14.07 14.81
N ASN A 271 11.42 15.26 14.19
CA ASN A 271 10.27 16.13 14.02
C ASN A 271 9.28 15.55 13.01
N LEU A 272 9.80 15.03 11.89
CA LEU A 272 8.98 14.39 10.86
C LEU A 272 8.41 13.05 11.34
N LEU A 273 9.17 12.29 12.13
CA LEU A 273 8.70 11.05 12.76
C LEU A 273 7.57 11.34 13.75
N THR A 274 7.71 12.38 14.56
CA THR A 274 6.67 12.82 15.50
C THR A 274 5.40 13.22 14.77
N TYR A 275 5.51 14.02 13.70
CA TYR A 275 4.39 14.36 12.83
C TYR A 275 3.71 13.11 12.26
N LEU A 276 4.50 12.19 11.68
CA LEU A 276 3.98 10.97 11.04
C LEU A 276 3.29 10.05 12.05
N ARG A 277 3.80 9.96 13.28
CA ARG A 277 3.16 9.20 14.34
C ARG A 277 1.83 9.83 14.73
N GLN A 278 1.82 11.13 15.03
CA GLN A 278 0.62 11.84 15.51
C GLN A 278 -0.51 11.83 14.46
N ILE A 279 -0.18 12.02 13.19
CA ILE A 279 -1.19 12.04 12.14
C ILE A 279 -1.82 10.65 11.94
N LEU A 280 -1.04 9.57 12.05
CA LEU A 280 -1.55 8.20 11.93
C LEU A 280 -2.26 7.72 13.20
N GLU A 281 -1.86 8.22 14.37
CA GLU A 281 -2.55 8.00 15.65
C GLU A 281 -3.96 8.58 15.64
N SER A 282 -4.23 9.62 14.84
CA SER A 282 -5.60 10.13 14.65
C SER A 282 -6.57 9.11 14.00
N LEU A 283 -6.05 8.05 13.37
CA LEU A 283 -6.87 6.96 12.84
C LEU A 283 -7.16 5.87 13.88
N ASP A 284 -6.51 5.91 15.04
CA ASP A 284 -6.52 4.83 16.02
C ASP A 284 -7.90 4.58 16.66
N GLU A 285 -8.78 5.59 16.66
CA GLU A 285 -10.13 5.47 17.21
C GLU A 285 -11.12 4.75 16.27
N PHE A 286 -10.74 4.49 15.01
CA PHE A 286 -11.66 3.95 14.00
C PHE A 286 -11.38 2.50 13.64
N ASP A 287 -12.42 1.66 13.70
CA ASP A 287 -12.36 0.28 13.23
C ASP A 287 -12.41 0.22 11.69
N ILE A 288 -11.24 -0.01 11.08
CA ILE A 288 -11.06 -0.06 9.62
C ILE A 288 -11.44 -1.44 9.08
N VAL A 289 -12.69 -1.59 8.66
CA VAL A 289 -13.18 -2.82 8.02
C VAL A 289 -12.77 -2.89 6.55
N LEU A 290 -11.90 -3.86 6.22
CA LEU A 290 -11.41 -4.09 4.86
C LEU A 290 -12.27 -5.12 4.11
N GLU A 291 -12.46 -4.91 2.81
CA GLU A 291 -13.11 -5.89 1.94
C GLU A 291 -12.26 -7.17 1.78
N ASN A 292 -12.90 -8.33 1.67
CA ASN A 292 -12.22 -9.61 1.42
C ASN A 292 -11.38 -9.62 0.12
N SER A 293 -11.79 -8.79 -0.85
CA SER A 293 -11.07 -8.57 -2.11
C SER A 293 -9.67 -7.97 -1.87
N LEU A 294 -9.51 -7.17 -0.81
CA LEU A 294 -8.27 -6.52 -0.42
C LEU A 294 -7.44 -7.40 0.51
N THR A 295 -8.06 -8.05 1.51
CA THR A 295 -7.33 -8.82 2.54
C THR A 295 -6.71 -10.12 2.04
N LYS A 296 -7.11 -10.62 0.86
CA LYS A 296 -6.63 -11.89 0.29
C LYS A 296 -6.86 -13.11 1.21
N GLY A 297 -7.79 -13.00 2.16
CA GLY A 297 -8.04 -14.03 3.16
C GLY A 297 -7.06 -14.04 4.33
N ILE A 298 -6.17 -13.04 4.44
CA ILE A 298 -5.34 -12.85 5.63
C ILE A 298 -6.23 -12.35 6.77
N ILE A 299 -6.37 -13.20 7.79
CA ILE A 299 -7.02 -12.92 9.07
C ILE A 299 -5.90 -12.98 10.11
N LEU A 300 -5.81 -11.95 10.94
CA LEU A 300 -4.85 -11.84 12.04
C LEU A 300 -5.57 -12.13 13.35
#